data_AF-A0A7L8UFM6-F1
#
_entry.id   AF-A0A7L8UFM6-F1
#
_cell.length_a   1.000
_cell.length_b   1.000
_cell.length_c   1.000
_cell.angle_alpha   90.00
_cell.angle_beta   90.00
_cell.angle_gamma   90.00
#
_symmetry.space_group_name_H-M   'P 1'
#
loop_
_entity.id
_entity.type
_entity.pdbx_description
1 polymer ?
#
loop_
_entity_poly.entity_id
_entity_poly.type
_entity_poly.pdbx_seq_one_letter_code
_entity_poly.pdbx_strand_id
1 'polypeptide(L)'
;MKDCKHIFIALITLLASFQINAKIKLPALFSDNMMLQQKSNAPMWGWAEKNGNLTIKTSWNSKIYKTKADNQGKWKTALQTPVAGGPFTIEVTEGTEKVIVKNVLIGEVWLCSGQSNMEMPLKGFQGQPVTNGNNIIVRSTNKNIRLITIPRATVLEPLTDFEGKWEVASPKSTSNFSATAWYFGSLLQEVLDVPVGLIHVSYGGSSMEAWMNQEMLKDFASVKIPTTKEELAKDPNRVPTTLFNGMLSPVIGYGIKGCIWYQGESNYERASEYKDLMKKMVSSWRALWKQGDFPFYYAQIAPFNYASFHPKDYLDKYNSAYLREAQLKATKEIPNSAMAVLMDIGEENSIHPMDKEKGGNRLAYQALARTYGFEGFEFESPKYKSMEIKDNSVTVSFDDVANGITSYDKEVLGFELAGEDKIFYPAKTVVRRKSVVLTSDKVTKPVAVRYLFKDFVKAELFSAGGLPVSSFRTDEW
;
A
#
# COMPACT_ATOMS: atom_id res chain seq x y z
N MET A 1 -79.05 44.27 34.00
CA MET A 1 -78.79 42.85 34.34
C MET A 1 -78.01 42.27 33.16
N LYS A 2 -76.68 42.40 33.09
CA LYS A 2 -75.66 41.58 33.77
C LYS A 2 -75.96 40.08 33.62
N ASP A 3 -75.30 39.42 32.67
CA ASP A 3 -74.48 38.21 32.91
C ASP A 3 -73.98 37.60 31.59
N CYS A 4 -72.69 37.77 31.30
CA CYS A 4 -71.93 36.86 30.45
C CYS A 4 -70.54 36.69 31.07
N LYS A 5 -70.45 35.67 31.93
CA LYS A 5 -69.24 35.26 32.63
C LYS A 5 -68.32 34.48 31.68
N HIS A 6 -67.23 35.13 31.29
CA HIS A 6 -65.85 34.68 31.48
C HIS A 6 -65.55 33.20 31.21
N ILE A 7 -65.03 32.88 30.02
CA ILE A 7 -64.08 31.78 29.81
C ILE A 7 -63.04 32.25 28.79
N PHE A 8 -61.94 32.82 29.29
CA PHE A 8 -60.72 33.07 28.51
C PHE A 8 -59.78 31.90 28.80
N ILE A 9 -59.82 30.86 27.97
CA ILE A 9 -58.84 29.77 28.04
C ILE A 9 -57.54 30.31 27.44
N ALA A 10 -56.61 30.68 28.33
CA ALA A 10 -55.22 30.93 27.98
C ALA A 10 -54.57 29.59 27.61
N LEU A 11 -54.52 29.30 26.31
CA LEU A 11 -53.68 28.23 25.78
C LEU A 11 -52.23 28.73 25.79
N ILE A 12 -51.54 28.54 26.91
CA ILE A 12 -50.08 28.66 26.96
C ILE A 12 -49.53 27.46 26.18
N THR A 13 -49.28 27.66 24.90
CA THR A 13 -48.46 26.78 24.09
C THR A 13 -47.05 26.82 24.64
N LEU A 14 -46.75 25.84 25.49
CA LEU A 14 -45.39 25.51 25.91
C LEU A 14 -44.63 25.08 24.63
N LEU A 15 -43.99 26.04 23.95
CA LEU A 15 -42.94 25.78 22.97
C LEU A 15 -41.75 25.19 23.74
N ALA A 16 -41.86 23.90 24.08
CA ALA A 16 -40.71 23.10 24.45
C ALA A 16 -39.87 22.97 23.17
N SER A 17 -38.94 23.90 23.00
CA SER A 17 -37.85 23.78 22.04
C SER A 17 -37.08 22.52 22.40
N PHE A 18 -37.45 21.39 21.80
CA PHE A 18 -36.58 20.22 21.80
C PHE A 18 -35.33 20.63 21.03
N GLN A 19 -34.31 21.09 21.76
CA GLN A 19 -32.97 21.19 21.22
C GLN A 19 -32.52 19.76 20.96
N ILE A 20 -32.71 19.31 19.73
CA ILE A 20 -32.04 18.12 19.20
C ILE A 20 -30.58 18.54 19.07
N ASN A 21 -29.81 18.44 20.16
CA ASN A 21 -28.37 18.61 20.10
C ASN A 21 -27.83 17.50 19.18
N ALA A 22 -27.19 17.90 18.09
CA ALA A 22 -26.58 16.96 17.17
C ALA A 22 -25.43 16.25 17.88
N LYS A 23 -25.45 14.92 17.88
CA LYS A 23 -24.44 14.13 18.60
C LYS A 23 -23.06 14.28 17.97
N ILE A 24 -22.03 14.42 18.80
CA ILE A 24 -20.63 14.30 18.40
C ILE A 24 -20.45 12.92 17.76
N LYS A 25 -20.05 12.91 16.48
CA LYS A 25 -19.72 11.68 15.74
C LYS A 25 -18.27 11.72 15.31
N LEU A 26 -17.57 10.61 15.52
CA LEU A 26 -16.23 10.38 15.00
C LEU A 26 -16.28 9.31 13.89
N PRO A 27 -15.45 9.42 12.84
CA PRO A 27 -15.27 8.35 11.87
C PRO A 27 -14.65 7.11 12.50
N ALA A 28 -14.80 5.95 11.86
CA ALA A 28 -14.29 4.67 12.36
C ALA A 28 -12.79 4.66 12.70
N LEU A 29 -12.00 5.53 12.06
CA LEU A 29 -10.57 5.72 12.34
C LEU A 29 -10.28 6.27 13.74
N PHE A 30 -11.20 7.02 14.34
CA PHE A 30 -11.07 7.58 15.69
C PHE A 30 -11.97 6.80 16.65
N SER A 31 -11.63 5.53 16.86
CA SER A 31 -12.33 4.58 17.74
C SER A 31 -11.38 3.99 18.78
N ASP A 32 -11.93 3.28 19.77
CA ASP A 32 -11.12 2.60 20.78
C ASP A 32 -10.05 1.71 20.16
N ASN A 33 -8.90 1.61 20.82
CA ASN A 33 -7.69 0.91 20.35
C ASN A 33 -6.94 1.59 19.19
N MET A 34 -7.35 2.77 18.74
CA MET A 34 -6.67 3.46 17.63
C MET A 34 -5.19 3.77 17.90
N MET A 35 -4.46 4.09 16.82
CA MET A 35 -3.09 4.54 16.89
C MET A 35 -2.86 5.86 16.15
N LEU A 36 -2.22 6.83 16.79
CA LEU A 36 -1.79 8.08 16.17
C LEU A 36 -0.30 8.06 15.84
N GLN A 37 0.08 8.71 14.73
CA GLN A 37 1.48 8.91 14.35
C GLN A 37 2.22 9.75 15.40
N GLN A 38 3.36 9.25 15.89
CA GLN A 38 4.20 9.93 16.87
C GLN A 38 4.93 11.15 16.28
N LYS A 39 5.32 12.07 17.17
CA LYS A 39 6.12 13.28 16.84
C LYS A 39 5.54 14.07 15.67
N SER A 40 4.21 14.22 15.64
CA SER A 40 3.50 14.86 14.55
C SER A 40 2.39 15.79 15.03
N ASN A 41 1.85 16.57 14.10
CA ASN A 41 0.58 17.27 14.28
C ASN A 41 -0.52 16.38 13.69
N ALA A 42 -0.91 15.34 14.43
CA ALA A 42 -1.81 14.30 13.97
C ALA A 42 -3.22 14.86 13.73
N PRO A 43 -3.75 14.81 12.50
CA PRO A 43 -5.08 15.34 12.23
C PRO A 43 -6.16 14.49 12.89
N MET A 44 -7.15 15.16 13.49
CA MET A 44 -8.37 14.55 14.01
C MET A 44 -9.57 15.34 13.49
N TRP A 45 -10.63 14.64 13.08
CA TRP A 45 -11.83 15.25 12.53
C TRP A 45 -13.08 14.45 12.91
N GLY A 46 -14.23 15.05 12.68
CA GLY A 46 -15.52 14.43 12.92
C GLY A 46 -16.66 15.36 12.57
N TRP A 47 -17.83 15.04 13.13
CA TRP A 47 -19.05 15.79 13.00
C TRP A 47 -19.60 16.16 14.37
N ALA A 48 -20.31 17.28 14.45
CA ALA A 48 -20.92 17.83 15.65
C ALA A 48 -22.05 18.79 15.26
N GLU A 49 -22.56 19.57 16.22
CA GLU A 49 -23.53 20.62 15.93
C GLU A 49 -22.97 21.66 14.94
N LYS A 50 -23.82 22.14 14.02
CA LYS A 50 -23.43 23.17 13.04
C LYS A 50 -22.98 24.43 13.76
N ASN A 51 -21.80 24.93 13.42
CA ASN A 51 -21.18 26.07 14.11
C ASN A 51 -20.91 25.84 15.61
N GLY A 52 -20.99 24.60 16.10
CA GLY A 52 -20.75 24.24 17.48
C GLY A 52 -19.27 24.38 17.87
N ASN A 53 -19.03 24.71 19.15
CA ASN A 53 -17.68 24.88 19.69
C ASN A 53 -17.26 23.59 20.40
N LEU A 54 -16.18 22.98 19.91
CA LEU A 54 -15.65 21.74 20.45
C LEU A 54 -14.37 21.97 21.23
N THR A 55 -14.20 21.13 22.25
CA THR A 55 -12.96 21.00 22.99
C THR A 55 -12.47 19.55 22.91
N ILE A 56 -11.19 19.37 22.59
CA ILE A 56 -10.51 18.08 22.55
C ILE A 56 -9.43 18.08 23.63
N LYS A 57 -9.49 17.14 24.57
CA LYS A 57 -8.50 16.97 25.65
C LYS A 57 -7.74 15.67 25.48
N THR A 58 -6.40 15.77 25.49
CA THR A 58 -5.51 14.63 25.31
C THR A 58 -4.82 14.27 26.61
N SER A 59 -4.86 13.00 27.03
CA SER A 59 -4.34 12.57 28.34
C SER A 59 -2.81 12.55 28.44
N TRP A 60 -2.07 12.43 27.33
CA TRP A 60 -0.60 12.37 27.35
C TRP A 60 0.09 13.68 27.76
N ASN A 61 -0.60 14.81 27.65
CA ASN A 61 -0.07 16.13 28.02
C ASN A 61 -1.11 17.04 28.69
N SER A 62 -2.32 16.53 28.95
CA SER A 62 -3.47 17.29 29.46
C SER A 62 -3.83 18.54 28.64
N LYS A 63 -3.35 18.65 27.40
CA LYS A 63 -3.59 19.80 26.53
C LYS A 63 -5.02 19.81 26.05
N ILE A 64 -5.55 21.03 25.92
CA ILE A 64 -6.90 21.33 25.48
C ILE A 64 -6.81 22.05 24.13
N TYR A 65 -7.40 21.45 23.10
CA TYR A 65 -7.51 22.01 21.76
C TYR A 65 -8.95 22.50 21.58
N LYS A 66 -9.10 23.74 21.12
CA LYS A 66 -10.42 24.30 20.78
C LYS A 66 -10.58 24.30 19.27
N THR A 67 -11.73 23.89 18.78
CA THR A 67 -12.08 23.99 17.36
C THR A 67 -13.56 24.29 17.22
N LYS A 68 -13.99 24.61 16.01
CA LYS A 68 -15.38 24.93 15.69
C LYS A 68 -15.80 24.10 14.49
N ALA A 69 -16.98 23.49 14.58
CA ALA A 69 -17.61 22.86 13.44
C ALA A 69 -18.06 23.91 12.42
N ASP A 70 -18.03 23.57 11.14
CA ASP A 70 -18.50 24.44 10.07
C ASP A 70 -20.04 24.44 9.96
N ASN A 71 -20.57 25.09 8.92
CA ASN A 71 -22.01 25.14 8.64
C ASN A 71 -22.61 23.78 8.20
N GLN A 72 -21.77 22.77 7.94
CA GLN A 72 -22.15 21.39 7.67
C GLN A 72 -21.94 20.49 8.91
N GLY A 73 -21.49 21.06 10.04
CA GLY A 73 -21.19 20.31 11.26
C GLY A 73 -19.85 19.58 11.22
N LYS A 74 -19.01 19.76 10.20
CA LYS A 74 -17.68 19.12 10.11
C LYS A 74 -16.66 19.94 10.88
N TRP A 75 -15.78 19.28 11.60
CA TRP A 75 -14.66 19.93 12.28
C TRP A 75 -13.36 19.17 12.02
N LYS A 76 -12.24 19.88 12.12
CA LYS A 76 -10.90 19.31 12.06
C LYS A 76 -9.98 20.06 13.02
N THR A 77 -9.06 19.35 13.65
CA THR A 77 -7.99 19.90 14.47
C THR A 77 -6.73 19.06 14.32
N ALA A 78 -5.59 19.57 14.78
CA ALA A 78 -4.34 18.85 14.77
C ALA A 78 -3.85 18.66 16.21
N LEU A 79 -3.67 17.40 16.60
CA LEU A 79 -3.21 17.00 17.92
C LEU A 79 -1.70 16.85 17.90
N GLN A 80 -0.99 17.59 18.74
CA GLN A 80 0.44 17.43 18.89
C GLN A 80 0.73 16.13 19.65
N THR A 81 1.34 15.15 18.97
CA THR A 81 1.67 13.85 19.56
C THR A 81 3.11 13.81 20.07
N PRO A 82 3.37 13.23 21.25
CA PRO A 82 4.71 13.00 21.75
C PRO A 82 5.43 11.87 20.98
N VAL A 83 6.59 11.47 21.49
CA VAL A 83 7.18 10.16 21.19
C VAL A 83 6.22 9.02 21.52
N ALA A 84 6.45 7.86 20.93
CA ALA A 84 5.69 6.64 21.12
C ALA A 84 5.36 6.33 22.60
N GLY A 85 4.15 5.81 22.84
CA GLY A 85 3.67 5.44 24.17
C GLY A 85 2.17 5.18 24.25
N GLY A 86 1.66 5.03 25.47
CA GLY A 86 0.26 4.75 25.78
C GLY A 86 0.11 3.56 26.76
N PRO A 87 -1.12 3.12 27.05
CA PRO A 87 -2.38 3.61 26.48
C PRO A 87 -2.80 4.98 27.00
N PHE A 88 -3.37 5.78 26.11
CA PHE A 88 -3.94 7.09 26.38
C PHE A 88 -5.44 7.12 26.11
N THR A 89 -6.07 8.23 26.49
CA THR A 89 -7.41 8.63 26.09
C THR A 89 -7.42 10.00 25.38
N ILE A 90 -8.42 10.18 24.51
CA ILE A 90 -8.79 11.46 23.90
C ILE A 90 -10.26 11.71 24.25
N GLU A 91 -10.55 12.87 24.83
CA GLU A 91 -11.91 13.29 25.16
C GLU A 91 -12.33 14.42 24.21
N VAL A 92 -13.48 14.28 23.55
CA VAL A 92 -14.09 15.31 22.70
C VAL A 92 -15.39 15.75 23.37
N THR A 93 -15.56 17.06 23.55
CA THR A 93 -16.72 17.64 24.24
C THR A 93 -17.31 18.80 23.45
N GLU A 94 -18.65 18.89 23.47
CA GLU A 94 -19.46 19.99 22.94
C GLU A 94 -20.62 20.24 23.91
N GLY A 95 -20.63 21.39 24.59
CA GLY A 95 -21.60 21.65 25.65
C GLY A 95 -21.54 20.60 26.77
N THR A 96 -22.63 19.86 26.97
CA THR A 96 -22.72 18.75 27.94
C THR A 96 -22.41 17.38 27.33
N GLU A 97 -22.30 17.29 26.00
CA GLU A 97 -21.98 16.04 25.31
C GLU A 97 -20.49 15.72 25.39
N LYS A 98 -20.19 14.43 25.55
CA LYS A 98 -18.83 13.92 25.67
C LYS A 98 -18.67 12.56 24.99
N VAL A 99 -17.64 12.45 24.17
CA VAL A 99 -17.15 11.19 23.59
C VAL A 99 -15.71 10.96 24.06
N ILE A 100 -15.39 9.76 24.54
CA ILE A 100 -14.04 9.39 24.98
C ILE A 100 -13.55 8.23 24.13
N VAL A 101 -12.45 8.43 23.43
CA VAL A 101 -11.70 7.37 22.75
C VAL A 101 -10.66 6.81 23.71
N LYS A 102 -10.67 5.48 23.91
CA LYS A 102 -9.84 4.76 24.89
C LYS A 102 -8.77 3.91 24.22
N ASN A 103 -7.75 3.55 25.00
CA ASN A 103 -6.64 2.70 24.55
C ASN A 103 -5.94 3.23 23.29
N VAL A 104 -5.74 4.55 23.24
CA VAL A 104 -5.03 5.22 22.16
C VAL A 104 -3.53 4.98 22.32
N LEU A 105 -2.90 4.40 21.32
CA LEU A 105 -1.43 4.33 21.25
C LEU A 105 -0.88 5.44 20.37
N ILE A 106 0.34 5.86 20.66
CA ILE A 106 1.13 6.76 19.83
C ILE A 106 2.35 5.97 19.36
N GLY A 107 2.61 5.98 18.06
CA GLY A 107 3.62 5.11 17.44
C GLY A 107 3.79 5.39 15.96
N GLU A 108 4.18 4.38 15.18
CA GLU A 108 4.31 4.48 13.73
C GLU A 108 3.07 3.96 13.03
N VAL A 109 2.50 4.74 12.10
CA VAL A 109 1.27 4.36 11.37
C VAL A 109 1.57 4.20 9.89
N TRP A 110 1.23 3.06 9.31
CA TRP A 110 1.49 2.78 7.90
C TRP A 110 0.20 2.44 7.15
N LEU A 111 0.04 3.04 5.97
CA LEU A 111 -0.99 2.68 5.01
C LEU A 111 -0.53 1.46 4.20
N CYS A 112 -1.38 0.45 4.08
CA CYS A 112 -1.10 -0.79 3.35
C CYS A 112 -2.17 -0.98 2.26
N SER A 113 -1.81 -0.78 0.99
CA SER A 113 -2.77 -0.71 -0.10
C SER A 113 -2.34 -1.50 -1.36
N GLY A 114 -3.28 -1.68 -2.29
CA GLY A 114 -3.08 -2.40 -3.54
C GLY A 114 -4.20 -3.38 -3.84
N GLN A 115 -3.85 -4.56 -4.37
CA GLN A 115 -4.80 -5.60 -4.77
C GLN A 115 -4.64 -6.89 -3.96
N SER A 116 -4.88 -8.05 -4.57
CA SER A 116 -5.06 -9.34 -3.89
C SER A 116 -3.80 -9.81 -3.16
N ASN A 117 -2.61 -9.48 -3.67
CA ASN A 117 -1.36 -9.80 -3.00
C ASN A 117 -1.06 -8.91 -1.77
N MET A 118 -1.66 -7.70 -1.70
CA MET A 118 -1.78 -6.95 -0.45
C MET A 118 -2.93 -7.49 0.41
N GLU A 119 -4.03 -7.93 -0.18
CA GLU A 119 -5.23 -8.35 0.55
C GLU A 119 -5.10 -9.71 1.24
N MET A 120 -4.32 -10.62 0.67
CA MET A 120 -4.22 -12.01 1.09
C MET A 120 -4.00 -12.12 2.60
N PRO A 121 -4.95 -12.73 3.35
CA PRO A 121 -4.85 -12.78 4.79
C PRO A 121 -3.81 -13.82 5.22
N LEU A 122 -3.32 -13.75 6.47
CA LEU A 122 -2.36 -14.75 6.99
C LEU A 122 -2.88 -16.19 6.97
N LYS A 123 -4.20 -16.39 7.04
CA LYS A 123 -4.80 -17.72 6.89
C LYS A 123 -4.80 -18.23 5.44
N GLY A 124 -4.39 -17.41 4.49
CA GLY A 124 -4.47 -17.67 3.05
C GLY A 124 -5.86 -17.43 2.46
N PHE A 125 -5.92 -17.49 1.13
CA PHE A 125 -7.19 -17.63 0.42
C PHE A 125 -7.58 -19.11 0.33
N GLN A 126 -8.80 -19.38 -0.13
CA GLN A 126 -9.25 -20.75 -0.36
C GLN A 126 -8.32 -21.45 -1.35
N GLY A 127 -7.71 -22.56 -0.91
CA GLY A 127 -6.77 -23.35 -1.72
C GLY A 127 -5.40 -22.70 -1.98
N GLN A 128 -5.11 -21.55 -1.37
CA GLN A 128 -3.89 -20.78 -1.59
C GLN A 128 -3.31 -20.38 -0.23
N PRO A 129 -2.39 -21.18 0.33
CA PRO A 129 -1.90 -20.99 1.69
C PRO A 129 -0.89 -19.84 1.76
N VAL A 130 -0.63 -19.36 2.97
CA VAL A 130 0.57 -18.59 3.29
C VAL A 130 1.55 -19.53 3.96
N THR A 131 2.80 -19.60 3.45
CA THR A 131 3.86 -20.40 4.07
C THR A 131 3.99 -20.00 5.55
N ASN A 132 4.03 -21.00 6.44
CA ASN A 132 4.14 -20.80 7.90
C ASN A 132 2.94 -20.05 8.55
N GLY A 133 1.83 -19.82 7.83
CA GLY A 133 0.72 -18.96 8.28
C GLY A 133 0.13 -19.33 9.65
N ASN A 134 -0.14 -20.62 9.90
CA ASN A 134 -0.68 -21.07 11.19
C ASN A 134 0.26 -20.77 12.38
N ASN A 135 1.56 -21.00 12.22
CA ASN A 135 2.54 -20.75 13.27
C ASN A 135 2.67 -19.26 13.58
N ILE A 136 2.59 -18.39 12.56
CA ILE A 136 2.58 -16.94 12.75
C ILE A 136 1.29 -16.49 13.44
N ILE A 137 0.13 -17.02 13.03
CA ILE A 137 -1.16 -16.67 13.63
C ILE A 137 -1.17 -17.00 15.13
N VAL A 138 -0.74 -18.20 15.54
CA VAL A 138 -0.76 -18.57 16.98
C VAL A 138 0.21 -17.76 17.84
N ARG A 139 1.25 -17.15 17.24
CA ARG A 139 2.24 -16.29 17.90
C ARG A 139 1.94 -14.79 17.77
N SER A 140 0.86 -14.41 17.08
CA SER A 140 0.58 -13.02 16.68
C SER A 140 0.05 -12.10 17.78
N THR A 141 -0.15 -12.58 19.01
CA THR A 141 -0.60 -11.72 20.12
C THR A 141 0.44 -10.65 20.41
N ASN A 142 0.09 -9.39 20.14
CA ASN A 142 0.99 -8.26 20.38
C ASN A 142 0.20 -6.99 20.73
N LYS A 143 0.34 -6.54 21.98
CA LYS A 143 -0.35 -5.34 22.48
C LYS A 143 0.16 -4.03 21.89
N ASN A 144 1.27 -4.03 21.16
CA ASN A 144 1.86 -2.86 20.51
C ASN A 144 1.51 -2.80 19.01
N ILE A 145 0.82 -3.80 18.46
CA ILE A 145 0.34 -3.76 17.07
C ILE A 145 -1.16 -3.45 17.06
N ARG A 146 -1.57 -2.52 16.18
CA ARG A 146 -2.97 -2.19 15.92
C ARG A 146 -3.29 -2.37 14.44
N LEU A 147 -4.43 -3.00 14.18
CA LEU A 147 -4.87 -3.36 12.84
C LEU A 147 -6.22 -2.72 12.57
N ILE A 148 -6.40 -2.12 11.40
CA ILE A 148 -7.72 -1.72 10.90
C ILE A 148 -7.81 -2.04 9.42
N THR A 149 -8.91 -2.67 9.00
CA THR A 149 -9.18 -3.01 7.61
C THR A 149 -10.38 -2.21 7.14
N ILE A 150 -10.21 -1.51 6.02
CA ILE A 150 -11.28 -0.77 5.36
C ILE A 150 -12.09 -1.76 4.53
N PRO A 151 -13.43 -1.82 4.68
CA PRO A 151 -14.26 -2.72 3.91
C PRO A 151 -14.25 -2.35 2.43
N ARG A 152 -14.47 -3.36 1.58
CA ARG A 152 -14.61 -3.16 0.13
C ARG A 152 -15.81 -2.26 -0.14
N ALA A 153 -15.59 -1.19 -0.90
CA ALA A 153 -16.63 -0.25 -1.30
C ALA A 153 -16.31 0.30 -2.69
N THR A 154 -17.18 -0.02 -3.66
CA THR A 154 -17.14 0.49 -5.03
C THR A 154 -18.27 1.49 -5.19
N VAL A 155 -17.96 2.78 -5.21
CA VAL A 155 -18.98 3.85 -5.24
C VAL A 155 -18.59 5.00 -6.16
N LEU A 156 -19.58 5.71 -6.69
CA LEU A 156 -19.37 6.86 -7.58
C LEU A 156 -18.92 8.12 -6.84
N GLU A 157 -19.31 8.28 -5.58
CA GLU A 157 -19.04 9.48 -4.79
C GLU A 157 -18.10 9.19 -3.62
N PRO A 158 -17.14 10.07 -3.32
CA PRO A 158 -16.22 9.89 -2.20
C PRO A 158 -16.95 9.71 -0.87
N LEU A 159 -16.66 8.61 -0.18
CA LEU A 159 -17.09 8.40 1.20
C LEU A 159 -16.22 9.23 2.16
N THR A 160 -16.82 9.59 3.29
CA THR A 160 -16.16 10.34 4.39
C THR A 160 -16.00 9.50 5.66
N ASP A 161 -16.56 8.29 5.68
CA ASP A 161 -16.51 7.33 6.79
C ASP A 161 -16.72 5.91 6.24
N PHE A 162 -16.46 4.90 7.07
CA PHE A 162 -16.70 3.49 6.75
C PHE A 162 -17.09 2.71 8.02
N GLU A 163 -17.61 1.49 7.86
CA GLU A 163 -17.85 0.60 8.99
C GLU A 163 -16.60 -0.22 9.29
N GLY A 164 -16.02 -0.02 10.48
CA GLY A 164 -14.81 -0.71 10.90
C GLY A 164 -14.39 -0.30 12.30
N LYS A 165 -13.33 -0.93 12.81
CA LYS A 165 -12.74 -0.62 14.12
C LYS A 165 -11.28 -1.02 14.16
N TRP A 166 -10.52 -0.39 15.05
CA TRP A 166 -9.17 -0.85 15.38
C TRP A 166 -9.22 -2.10 16.25
N GLU A 167 -8.39 -3.08 15.89
CA GLU A 167 -8.20 -4.31 16.63
C GLU A 167 -6.77 -4.41 17.16
N VAL A 168 -6.63 -4.95 18.37
CA VAL A 168 -5.34 -5.37 18.92
C VAL A 168 -4.91 -6.64 18.21
N ALA A 169 -3.62 -6.77 17.86
CA ALA A 169 -3.11 -7.99 17.24
C ALA A 169 -3.27 -9.21 18.16
N SER A 170 -3.89 -10.24 17.61
CA SER A 170 -4.22 -11.50 18.27
C SER A 170 -4.46 -12.56 17.19
N PRO A 171 -4.41 -13.87 17.51
CA PRO A 171 -4.73 -14.90 16.52
C PRO A 171 -6.05 -14.66 15.78
N LYS A 172 -7.08 -14.14 16.46
CA LYS A 172 -8.40 -13.86 15.87
C LYS A 172 -8.37 -12.71 14.85
N SER A 173 -7.80 -11.57 15.22
CA SER A 173 -7.74 -10.38 14.35
C SER A 173 -6.70 -10.57 13.23
N THR A 174 -5.52 -11.05 13.59
CA THR A 174 -4.38 -11.23 12.68
C THR A 174 -4.64 -12.30 11.61
N SER A 175 -5.40 -13.38 11.92
CA SER A 175 -5.74 -14.42 10.94
C SER A 175 -6.41 -13.90 9.66
N ASN A 176 -7.22 -12.85 9.77
CA ASN A 176 -7.93 -12.23 8.64
C ASN A 176 -7.23 -10.99 8.09
N PHE A 177 -6.11 -10.58 8.69
CA PHE A 177 -5.37 -9.40 8.27
C PHE A 177 -4.35 -9.76 7.18
N SER A 178 -4.03 -8.78 6.33
CA SER A 178 -3.04 -8.88 5.25
C SER A 178 -1.73 -9.50 5.74
N ALA A 179 -1.30 -10.59 5.10
CA ALA A 179 -0.05 -11.27 5.39
C ALA A 179 1.17 -10.39 5.07
N THR A 180 1.19 -9.76 3.90
CA THR A 180 2.26 -8.84 3.50
C THR A 180 2.38 -7.68 4.50
N ALA A 181 1.26 -7.05 4.86
CA ALA A 181 1.27 -5.94 5.81
C ALA A 181 1.64 -6.39 7.23
N TRP A 182 1.21 -7.59 7.64
CA TRP A 182 1.60 -8.17 8.92
C TRP A 182 3.11 -8.33 9.02
N TYR A 183 3.75 -9.04 8.09
CA TYR A 183 5.21 -9.26 8.14
C TYR A 183 5.98 -7.94 8.09
N PHE A 184 5.52 -6.98 7.27
CA PHE A 184 6.07 -5.62 7.27
C PHE A 184 5.98 -4.96 8.66
N GLY A 185 4.78 -4.87 9.23
CA GLY A 185 4.56 -4.14 10.47
C GLY A 185 5.07 -4.84 11.72
N SER A 186 5.06 -6.19 11.75
CA SER A 186 5.59 -6.96 12.87
C SER A 186 7.10 -6.82 12.97
N LEU A 187 7.82 -6.87 11.84
CA LEU A 187 9.26 -6.65 11.82
C LEU A 187 9.61 -5.21 12.21
N LEU A 188 8.85 -4.21 11.74
CA LEU A 188 9.03 -2.84 12.20
C LEU A 188 8.79 -2.69 13.71
N GLN A 189 7.73 -3.31 14.25
CA GLN A 189 7.43 -3.23 15.66
C GLN A 189 8.54 -3.86 16.51
N GLU A 190 9.05 -5.02 16.09
CA GLU A 190 10.13 -5.74 16.76
C GLU A 190 11.43 -4.92 16.78
N VAL A 191 11.84 -4.39 15.63
CA VAL A 191 13.13 -3.70 15.49
C VAL A 191 13.11 -2.28 16.07
N LEU A 192 12.00 -1.56 15.91
CA LEU A 192 11.88 -0.19 16.42
C LEU A 192 11.51 -0.14 17.90
N ASP A 193 10.95 -1.22 18.45
CA ASP A 193 10.43 -1.32 19.81
C ASP A 193 9.45 -0.18 20.18
N VAL A 194 8.58 0.17 19.24
CA VAL A 194 7.49 1.15 19.42
C VAL A 194 6.16 0.57 18.94
N PRO A 195 5.00 1.11 19.34
CA PRO A 195 3.73 0.72 18.76
C PRO A 195 3.69 0.94 17.24
N VAL A 196 3.11 -0.02 16.52
CA VAL A 196 2.90 0.05 15.05
C VAL A 196 1.43 -0.16 14.69
N GLY A 197 0.89 0.74 13.89
CA GLY A 197 -0.49 0.73 13.42
C GLY A 197 -0.52 0.50 11.92
N LEU A 198 -1.34 -0.45 11.47
CA LEU A 198 -1.47 -0.81 10.06
C LEU A 198 -2.89 -0.54 9.59
N ILE A 199 -3.03 0.37 8.62
CA ILE A 199 -4.29 0.70 7.97
C ILE A 199 -4.34 -0.03 6.63
N HIS A 200 -5.15 -1.08 6.55
CA HIS A 200 -5.25 -1.95 5.38
C HIS A 200 -6.40 -1.53 4.47
N VAL A 201 -6.06 -1.12 3.24
CA VAL A 201 -6.99 -0.60 2.23
C VAL A 201 -6.67 -1.22 0.86
N SER A 202 -7.15 -2.43 0.60
CA SER A 202 -6.90 -3.12 -0.67
C SER A 202 -8.12 -3.87 -1.18
N TYR A 203 -8.18 -4.16 -2.47
CA TYR A 203 -9.21 -4.99 -3.07
C TYR A 203 -8.59 -5.85 -4.19
N GLY A 204 -8.63 -7.16 -4.03
CA GLY A 204 -8.26 -8.16 -5.04
C GLY A 204 -8.74 -7.85 -6.45
N GLY A 205 -7.86 -8.02 -7.43
CA GLY A 205 -8.13 -7.80 -8.86
C GLY A 205 -8.27 -6.34 -9.30
N SER A 206 -7.99 -5.37 -8.42
CA SER A 206 -8.09 -3.96 -8.76
C SER A 206 -7.00 -3.47 -9.70
N SER A 207 -7.39 -2.61 -10.64
CA SER A 207 -6.49 -1.82 -11.47
C SER A 207 -6.07 -0.55 -10.74
N MET A 208 -4.94 0.04 -11.10
CA MET A 208 -4.43 1.26 -10.45
C MET A 208 -5.41 2.44 -10.55
N GLU A 209 -6.12 2.55 -11.68
CA GLU A 209 -7.07 3.61 -11.98
C GLU A 209 -8.27 3.61 -11.04
N ALA A 210 -8.65 2.45 -10.50
CA ALA A 210 -9.69 2.36 -9.49
C ALA A 210 -9.31 3.13 -8.21
N TRP A 211 -8.02 3.28 -7.95
CA TRP A 211 -7.41 3.97 -6.80
C TRP A 211 -7.01 5.43 -7.09
N MET A 212 -7.38 5.96 -8.25
CA MET A 212 -7.11 7.33 -8.66
C MET A 212 -8.43 8.09 -8.79
N ASN A 213 -8.49 9.33 -8.30
CA ASN A 213 -9.70 10.15 -8.48
C ASN A 213 -9.83 10.67 -9.92
N GLN A 214 -10.98 11.26 -10.25
CA GLN A 214 -11.24 11.81 -11.58
C GLN A 214 -10.19 12.84 -12.01
N GLU A 215 -9.72 13.70 -11.11
CA GLU A 215 -8.71 14.71 -11.41
C GLU A 215 -7.37 14.09 -11.82
N MET A 216 -6.94 13.02 -11.14
CA MET A 216 -5.73 12.30 -11.46
C MET A 216 -5.79 11.65 -12.85
N LEU A 217 -6.98 11.21 -13.26
CA LEU A 217 -7.19 10.46 -14.48
C LEU A 217 -7.41 11.32 -15.73
N LYS A 218 -7.58 12.64 -15.59
CA LYS A 218 -7.72 13.56 -16.74
C LYS A 218 -6.56 13.50 -17.72
N ASP A 219 -5.36 13.16 -17.22
CA ASP A 219 -4.14 13.06 -18.04
C ASP A 219 -4.10 11.77 -18.87
N PHE A 220 -5.04 10.83 -18.68
CA PHE A 220 -5.08 9.51 -19.31
C PHE A 220 -6.35 9.35 -20.15
N ALA A 221 -6.31 9.86 -21.39
CA ALA A 221 -7.49 9.95 -22.27
C ALA A 221 -8.19 8.60 -22.58
N SER A 222 -7.50 7.48 -22.43
CA SER A 222 -8.07 6.13 -22.60
C SER A 222 -8.96 5.69 -21.43
N VAL A 223 -8.93 6.40 -20.30
CA VAL A 223 -9.66 6.03 -19.08
C VAL A 223 -11.07 6.61 -19.10
N LYS A 224 -12.07 5.73 -19.07
CA LYS A 224 -13.49 6.11 -18.94
C LYS A 224 -13.88 6.21 -17.47
N ILE A 225 -14.30 7.41 -17.03
CA ILE A 225 -14.84 7.64 -15.69
C ILE A 225 -16.30 7.19 -15.65
N PRO A 226 -16.70 6.34 -14.68
CA PRO A 226 -18.09 5.92 -14.55
C PRO A 226 -18.98 7.07 -14.09
N THR A 227 -20.23 7.05 -14.54
CA THR A 227 -21.25 8.05 -14.20
C THR A 227 -22.55 7.43 -13.68
N THR A 228 -22.75 6.13 -13.89
CA THR A 228 -23.95 5.41 -13.40
C THR A 228 -23.59 4.16 -12.63
N LYS A 229 -24.51 3.66 -11.79
CA LYS A 229 -24.26 2.47 -10.95
C LYS A 229 -24.17 1.18 -11.78
N GLU A 230 -24.81 1.15 -12.94
CA GLU A 230 -24.81 0.00 -13.84
C GLU A 230 -23.40 -0.25 -14.40
N GLU A 231 -22.60 0.80 -14.59
CA GLU A 231 -21.21 0.71 -15.04
C GLU A 231 -20.27 0.05 -14.00
N LEU A 232 -20.72 -0.07 -12.73
CA LEU A 232 -19.94 -0.70 -11.65
C LEU A 232 -20.11 -2.21 -11.61
N ALA A 233 -21.12 -2.78 -12.27
CA ALA A 233 -21.57 -4.15 -11.98
C ALA A 233 -20.63 -5.25 -12.49
N LYS A 234 -19.93 -5.02 -13.61
CA LYS A 234 -19.16 -6.08 -14.29
C LYS A 234 -17.86 -6.43 -13.56
N ASP A 235 -17.04 -5.41 -13.31
CA ASP A 235 -15.72 -5.55 -12.70
C ASP A 235 -15.53 -4.44 -11.64
N PRO A 236 -16.30 -4.49 -10.52
CA PRO A 236 -16.42 -3.37 -9.57
C PRO A 236 -15.09 -2.91 -8.95
N ASN A 237 -14.11 -3.79 -8.89
CA ASN A 237 -12.75 -3.55 -8.41
C ASN A 237 -11.83 -2.91 -9.45
N ARG A 238 -12.19 -2.88 -10.74
CA ARG A 238 -11.39 -2.33 -11.85
C ARG A 238 -11.96 -1.03 -12.41
N VAL A 239 -13.14 -0.63 -11.95
CA VAL A 239 -13.78 0.60 -12.42
C VAL A 239 -13.01 1.82 -11.91
N PRO A 240 -12.52 2.71 -12.80
CA PRO A 240 -11.75 3.88 -12.40
C PRO A 240 -12.45 4.73 -11.33
N THR A 241 -11.70 5.38 -10.44
CA THR A 241 -12.21 6.26 -9.35
C THR A 241 -12.96 5.58 -8.21
N THR A 242 -13.60 4.43 -8.45
CA THR A 242 -14.59 3.91 -7.50
C THR A 242 -14.02 3.41 -6.16
N LEU A 243 -12.81 2.84 -6.16
CA LEU A 243 -12.15 2.39 -4.92
C LEU A 243 -11.43 3.53 -4.21
N PHE A 244 -10.92 4.52 -4.96
CA PHE A 244 -10.50 5.80 -4.38
C PHE A 244 -11.64 6.40 -3.58
N ASN A 245 -12.83 6.47 -4.17
CA ASN A 245 -14.00 7.05 -3.52
C ASN A 245 -14.48 6.25 -2.32
N GLY A 246 -14.66 4.94 -2.47
CA GLY A 246 -15.27 4.11 -1.44
C GLY A 246 -14.32 3.71 -0.30
N MET A 247 -13.04 3.50 -0.61
CA MET A 247 -12.11 2.89 0.33
C MET A 247 -11.01 3.85 0.77
N LEU A 248 -10.39 4.58 -0.17
CA LEU A 248 -9.25 5.43 0.17
C LEU A 248 -9.67 6.77 0.77
N SER A 249 -10.64 7.45 0.15
CA SER A 249 -11.16 8.77 0.54
C SER A 249 -11.42 8.93 2.04
N PRO A 250 -12.12 8.00 2.74
CA PRO A 250 -12.39 8.15 4.17
C PRO A 250 -11.14 8.05 5.07
N VAL A 251 -9.99 7.64 4.52
CA VAL A 251 -8.70 7.52 5.22
C VAL A 251 -7.76 8.70 4.94
N ILE A 252 -7.99 9.42 3.86
CA ILE A 252 -7.11 10.50 3.41
C ILE A 252 -6.95 11.58 4.48
N GLY A 253 -5.70 11.91 4.79
CA GLY A 253 -5.36 12.91 5.78
C GLY A 253 -5.27 12.36 7.21
N TYR A 254 -5.46 11.06 7.43
CA TYR A 254 -5.01 10.42 8.67
C TYR A 254 -3.48 10.50 8.76
N GLY A 255 -2.96 10.77 9.95
CA GLY A 255 -1.52 10.85 10.16
C GLY A 255 -0.84 9.51 9.93
N ILE A 256 -0.04 9.41 8.86
CA ILE A 256 0.79 8.24 8.54
C ILE A 256 2.27 8.60 8.53
N LYS A 257 3.12 7.59 8.72
CA LYS A 257 4.56 7.64 8.47
C LYS A 257 4.86 7.43 7.00
N GLY A 258 4.18 6.48 6.35
CA GLY A 258 4.38 6.11 4.95
C GLY A 258 3.36 5.09 4.44
N CYS A 259 3.58 4.62 3.21
CA CYS A 259 2.70 3.69 2.51
C CYS A 259 3.48 2.49 1.97
N ILE A 260 2.90 1.29 2.09
CA ILE A 260 3.28 0.11 1.30
C ILE A 260 2.21 -0.23 0.26
N TRP A 261 2.64 -0.51 -0.97
CA TRP A 261 1.79 -0.75 -2.13
C TRP A 261 2.13 -2.08 -2.82
N TYR A 262 1.15 -2.96 -2.98
CA TYR A 262 1.34 -4.21 -3.74
C TYR A 262 0.21 -4.39 -4.75
N GLN A 263 0.50 -3.93 -5.97
CA GLN A 263 -0.40 -4.01 -7.10
C GLN A 263 0.37 -4.00 -8.41
N GLY A 264 -0.27 -4.52 -9.44
CA GLY A 264 0.18 -4.41 -10.83
C GLY A 264 -0.45 -5.50 -11.69
N GLU A 265 -0.80 -6.63 -11.08
CA GLU A 265 -1.22 -7.82 -11.79
C GLU A 265 -2.50 -7.63 -12.63
N SER A 266 -3.32 -6.60 -12.37
CA SER A 266 -4.47 -6.24 -13.22
C SER A 266 -4.18 -5.17 -14.28
N ASN A 267 -2.93 -4.69 -14.37
CA ASN A 267 -2.48 -3.72 -15.37
C ASN A 267 -1.43 -4.32 -16.35
N TYR A 268 -1.15 -5.64 -16.29
CA TYR A 268 -0.10 -6.27 -17.11
C TYR A 268 -0.31 -6.06 -18.62
N GLU A 269 -1.56 -6.07 -19.11
CA GLU A 269 -1.89 -5.83 -20.52
C GLU A 269 -1.58 -4.41 -21.01
N ARG A 270 -1.37 -3.48 -20.07
CA ARG A 270 -1.14 -2.04 -20.30
C ARG A 270 0.11 -1.55 -19.56
N ALA A 271 1.14 -2.41 -19.51
CA ALA A 271 2.40 -2.13 -18.83
C ALA A 271 3.03 -0.77 -19.20
N SER A 272 2.89 -0.32 -20.45
CA SER A 272 3.42 0.96 -20.93
C SER A 272 2.86 2.18 -20.20
N GLU A 273 1.62 2.12 -19.70
CA GLU A 273 0.96 3.22 -18.98
C GLU A 273 1.30 3.22 -17.49
N TYR A 274 1.76 2.07 -16.96
CA TYR A 274 1.83 1.82 -15.52
C TYR A 274 2.74 2.79 -14.77
N LYS A 275 3.92 3.09 -15.34
CA LYS A 275 4.90 3.98 -14.72
C LYS A 275 4.33 5.40 -14.53
N ASP A 276 3.64 5.93 -15.54
CA ASP A 276 3.08 7.28 -15.51
C ASP A 276 1.85 7.35 -14.61
N LEU A 277 0.98 6.32 -14.64
CA LEU A 277 -0.13 6.15 -13.70
C LEU A 277 0.38 6.15 -12.25
N MET A 278 1.40 5.35 -11.96
CA MET A 278 1.96 5.22 -10.61
C MET A 278 2.56 6.53 -10.11
N LYS A 279 3.35 7.21 -10.96
CA LYS A 279 3.92 8.53 -10.64
C LYS A 279 2.83 9.56 -10.34
N LYS A 280 1.77 9.61 -11.15
CA LYS A 280 0.64 10.52 -10.93
C LYS A 280 -0.12 10.18 -9.66
N MET A 281 -0.41 8.89 -9.42
CA MET A 281 -1.11 8.43 -8.24
C MET A 281 -0.35 8.80 -6.97
N VAL A 282 0.94 8.48 -6.88
CA VAL A 282 1.75 8.74 -5.67
C VAL A 282 1.88 10.23 -5.38
N SER A 283 2.19 11.05 -6.39
CA SER A 283 2.28 12.51 -6.21
C SER A 283 0.95 13.12 -5.78
N SER A 284 -0.16 12.64 -6.36
CA SER A 284 -1.49 13.15 -6.02
C SER A 284 -1.96 12.70 -4.64
N TRP A 285 -1.64 11.47 -4.21
CA TRP A 285 -1.88 11.02 -2.85
C TRP A 285 -1.11 11.87 -1.84
N ARG A 286 0.18 12.15 -2.08
CA ARG A 286 0.97 13.05 -1.22
C ARG A 286 0.35 14.44 -1.10
N ALA A 287 -0.13 14.99 -2.21
CA ALA A 287 -0.84 16.27 -2.22
C ALA A 287 -2.16 16.24 -1.40
N LEU A 288 -2.91 15.13 -1.47
CA LEU A 288 -4.15 14.95 -0.72
C LEU A 288 -3.90 14.76 0.78
N TRP A 289 -2.87 14.00 1.16
CA TRP A 289 -2.49 13.80 2.56
C TRP A 289 -1.88 15.04 3.21
N LYS A 290 -1.20 15.89 2.42
CA LYS A 290 -0.50 17.10 2.90
C LYS A 290 0.55 16.79 3.98
N GLN A 291 1.25 15.65 3.83
CA GLN A 291 2.33 15.21 4.71
C GLN A 291 3.69 15.13 3.99
N GLY A 292 3.92 16.03 3.02
CA GLY A 292 5.13 16.05 2.22
C GLY A 292 5.34 14.77 1.41
N ASP A 293 6.61 14.46 1.13
CA ASP A 293 7.01 13.23 0.43
C ASP A 293 7.11 12.06 1.39
N PHE A 294 6.00 11.61 1.96
CA PHE A 294 6.02 10.41 2.80
C PHE A 294 6.59 9.21 2.03
N PRO A 295 7.34 8.30 2.69
CA PRO A 295 7.91 7.12 2.07
C PRO A 295 6.85 6.26 1.38
N PHE A 296 7.09 5.91 0.13
CA PHE A 296 6.21 5.05 -0.67
C PHE A 296 6.97 3.82 -1.14
N TYR A 297 6.79 2.69 -0.46
CA TYR A 297 7.46 1.43 -0.81
C TYR A 297 6.49 0.50 -1.51
N TYR A 298 6.96 -0.23 -2.51
CA TYR A 298 6.08 -1.11 -3.27
C TYR A 298 6.73 -2.41 -3.66
N ALA A 299 5.91 -3.43 -3.88
CA ALA A 299 6.38 -4.72 -4.37
C ALA A 299 6.34 -4.75 -5.91
N GLN A 300 7.43 -5.21 -6.51
CA GLN A 300 7.41 -5.65 -7.90
C GLN A 300 6.48 -6.88 -8.00
N ILE A 301 5.68 -6.99 -9.06
CA ILE A 301 4.84 -8.18 -9.23
C ILE A 301 5.73 -9.43 -9.34
N ALA A 302 5.29 -10.52 -8.71
CA ALA A 302 6.00 -11.78 -8.76
C ALA A 302 5.77 -12.47 -10.12
N PRO A 303 6.73 -13.25 -10.62
CA PRO A 303 6.53 -14.06 -11.83
C PRO A 303 5.35 -15.01 -11.69
N PHE A 304 4.51 -15.07 -12.73
CA PHE A 304 3.32 -15.92 -12.85
C PHE A 304 3.04 -16.16 -14.34
N ASN A 305 2.38 -17.26 -14.69
CA ASN A 305 2.03 -17.55 -16.08
C ASN A 305 0.78 -16.77 -16.53
N TYR A 306 0.95 -15.52 -16.98
CA TYR A 306 -0.16 -14.68 -17.48
C TYR A 306 -0.75 -15.18 -18.79
N ALA A 307 0.02 -15.94 -19.59
CA ALA A 307 -0.53 -16.63 -20.76
C ALA A 307 -1.68 -17.59 -20.44
N SER A 308 -1.80 -18.06 -19.19
CA SER A 308 -2.95 -18.86 -18.74
C SER A 308 -4.30 -18.11 -18.83
N PHE A 309 -4.29 -16.78 -18.81
CA PHE A 309 -5.49 -15.95 -19.00
C PHE A 309 -5.86 -15.77 -20.48
N HIS A 310 -4.92 -16.01 -21.40
CA HIS A 310 -5.09 -15.85 -22.85
C HIS A 310 -4.57 -17.08 -23.61
N PRO A 311 -5.12 -18.29 -23.37
CA PRO A 311 -4.56 -19.52 -23.95
C PRO A 311 -4.66 -19.60 -25.48
N LYS A 312 -5.39 -18.69 -26.13
CA LYS A 312 -5.61 -18.68 -27.59
C LYS A 312 -5.17 -17.39 -28.28
N ASP A 313 -4.97 -16.32 -27.52
CA ASP A 313 -4.83 -14.95 -28.02
C ASP A 313 -3.78 -14.15 -27.22
N TYR A 314 -2.82 -14.85 -26.61
CA TYR A 314 -1.71 -14.21 -25.92
C TYR A 314 -0.89 -13.35 -26.89
N LEU A 315 -0.65 -12.10 -26.50
CA LEU A 315 0.16 -11.15 -27.25
C LEU A 315 1.46 -10.91 -26.50
N ASP A 316 2.57 -10.70 -27.22
CA ASP A 316 3.88 -10.45 -26.58
C ASP A 316 3.84 -9.26 -25.61
N LYS A 317 3.02 -8.23 -25.90
CA LYS A 317 2.82 -7.08 -25.02
C LYS A 317 2.18 -7.43 -23.66
N TYR A 318 1.60 -8.62 -23.53
CA TYR A 318 1.03 -9.15 -22.29
C TYR A 318 2.09 -9.84 -21.41
N ASN A 319 3.33 -9.97 -21.89
CA ASN A 319 4.43 -10.45 -21.06
C ASN A 319 4.60 -9.54 -19.85
N SER A 320 4.34 -10.07 -18.66
CA SER A 320 4.43 -9.37 -17.38
C SER A 320 5.84 -8.85 -17.05
N ALA A 321 6.88 -9.28 -17.77
CA ALA A 321 8.20 -8.67 -17.71
C ALA A 321 8.17 -7.17 -18.07
N TYR A 322 7.31 -6.73 -19.00
CA TYR A 322 7.14 -5.31 -19.31
C TYR A 322 6.56 -4.53 -18.13
N LEU A 323 5.63 -5.12 -17.39
CA LEU A 323 5.08 -4.49 -16.19
C LEU A 323 6.12 -4.40 -15.07
N ARG A 324 6.92 -5.46 -14.87
CA ARG A 324 8.05 -5.45 -13.93
C ARG A 324 9.10 -4.42 -14.31
N GLU A 325 9.36 -4.23 -15.60
CA GLU A 325 10.22 -3.17 -16.11
C GLU A 325 9.63 -1.79 -15.82
N ALA A 326 8.32 -1.58 -16.05
CA ALA A 326 7.65 -0.32 -15.73
C ALA A 326 7.74 0.01 -14.23
N GLN A 327 7.55 -0.98 -13.36
CA GLN A 327 7.77 -0.85 -11.91
C GLN A 327 9.23 -0.51 -11.59
N LEU A 328 10.20 -1.17 -12.22
CA LEU A 328 11.62 -0.85 -12.02
C LEU A 328 11.94 0.59 -12.47
N LYS A 329 11.42 1.04 -13.62
CA LYS A 329 11.59 2.40 -14.14
C LYS A 329 10.96 3.44 -13.20
N ALA A 330 9.82 3.12 -12.57
CA ALA A 330 9.16 4.02 -11.61
C ALA A 330 10.03 4.36 -10.39
N THR A 331 10.97 3.50 -9.99
CA THR A 331 11.92 3.79 -8.88
C THR A 331 12.75 5.05 -9.11
N LYS A 332 13.00 5.43 -10.37
CA LYS A 332 13.78 6.61 -10.75
C LYS A 332 12.94 7.88 -10.83
N GLU A 333 11.62 7.75 -10.94
CA GLU A 333 10.71 8.88 -11.18
C GLU A 333 9.88 9.28 -9.96
N ILE A 334 9.80 8.41 -8.95
CA ILE A 334 9.03 8.65 -7.74
C ILE A 334 10.00 8.94 -6.57
N PRO A 335 10.10 10.19 -6.09
CA PRO A 335 11.00 10.53 -4.98
C PRO A 335 10.57 9.85 -3.69
N ASN A 336 11.53 9.59 -2.79
CA ASN A 336 11.32 8.86 -1.52
C ASN A 336 10.48 7.59 -1.70
N SER A 337 10.85 6.79 -2.71
CA SER A 337 10.24 5.50 -2.99
C SER A 337 11.29 4.40 -3.12
N ALA A 338 10.86 3.15 -2.98
CA ALA A 338 11.69 1.99 -3.21
C ALA A 338 10.84 0.78 -3.56
N MET A 339 11.46 -0.19 -4.24
CA MET A 339 10.81 -1.39 -4.71
C MET A 339 11.39 -2.65 -4.06
N ALA A 340 10.54 -3.51 -3.52
CA ALA A 340 10.90 -4.87 -3.14
C ALA A 340 10.79 -5.79 -4.36
N VAL A 341 11.90 -6.42 -4.76
CA VAL A 341 11.94 -7.39 -5.87
C VAL A 341 11.46 -8.76 -5.39
N LEU A 342 10.56 -9.40 -6.13
CA LEU A 342 9.90 -10.67 -5.77
C LEU A 342 10.18 -11.81 -6.76
N MET A 343 11.23 -11.69 -7.58
CA MET A 343 11.55 -12.62 -8.68
C MET A 343 11.87 -14.06 -8.23
N ASP A 344 12.18 -14.31 -6.96
CA ASP A 344 12.49 -15.63 -6.40
C ASP A 344 11.29 -16.34 -5.75
N ILE A 345 10.18 -15.63 -5.52
CA ILE A 345 9.00 -16.17 -4.81
C ILE A 345 7.78 -16.38 -5.70
N GLY A 346 7.87 -16.09 -6.99
CA GLY A 346 6.79 -16.33 -7.95
C GLY A 346 6.44 -17.80 -8.10
N GLU A 347 5.20 -18.07 -8.47
CA GLU A 347 4.64 -19.40 -8.68
C GLU A 347 3.95 -19.47 -10.04
N GLU A 348 4.18 -20.53 -10.80
CA GLU A 348 3.69 -20.62 -12.18
C GLU A 348 2.17 -20.71 -12.24
N ASN A 349 1.59 -21.46 -11.30
CA ASN A 349 0.18 -21.85 -11.29
C ASN A 349 -0.62 -21.12 -10.20
N SER A 350 0.01 -20.22 -9.45
CA SER A 350 -0.65 -19.39 -8.44
C SER A 350 -0.18 -17.94 -8.57
N ILE A 351 -1.10 -17.06 -8.95
CA ILE A 351 -0.82 -15.61 -9.01
C ILE A 351 -0.61 -14.99 -7.62
N HIS A 352 -0.91 -15.75 -6.56
CA HIS A 352 -0.70 -15.34 -5.18
C HIS A 352 0.43 -16.17 -4.56
N PRO A 353 1.67 -15.65 -4.55
CA PRO A 353 2.80 -16.30 -3.89
C PRO A 353 2.52 -16.65 -2.44
N MET A 354 2.81 -17.88 -2.04
CA MET A 354 2.65 -18.36 -0.66
C MET A 354 3.65 -17.69 0.31
N ASP A 355 4.85 -17.34 -0.16
CA ASP A 355 5.91 -16.71 0.63
C ASP A 355 5.69 -15.20 0.80
N LYS A 356 4.72 -14.85 1.64
CA LYS A 356 4.42 -13.46 2.02
C LYS A 356 5.43 -12.85 2.98
N GLU A 357 6.19 -13.69 3.68
CA GLU A 357 7.21 -13.27 4.64
C GLU A 357 8.33 -12.52 3.94
N LYS A 358 8.92 -13.11 2.89
CA LYS A 358 9.96 -12.41 2.11
C LYS A 358 9.45 -11.10 1.53
N GLY A 359 8.23 -11.08 1.00
CA GLY A 359 7.64 -9.86 0.43
C GLY A 359 7.48 -8.74 1.46
N GLY A 360 6.86 -9.04 2.60
CA GLY A 360 6.68 -8.07 3.69
C GLY A 360 7.99 -7.63 4.32
N ASN A 361 8.92 -8.55 4.56
CA ASN A 361 10.22 -8.24 5.16
C ASN A 361 11.08 -7.37 4.24
N ARG A 362 11.08 -7.61 2.92
CA ARG A 362 11.81 -6.76 1.96
C ARG A 362 11.28 -5.33 1.94
N LEU A 363 9.97 -5.13 2.09
CA LEU A 363 9.40 -3.79 2.27
C LEU A 363 9.82 -3.17 3.61
N ALA A 364 9.90 -3.95 4.67
CA ALA A 364 10.35 -3.48 5.98
C ALA A 364 11.84 -3.12 5.98
N TYR A 365 12.70 -3.85 5.26
CA TYR A 365 14.11 -3.50 5.08
C TYR A 365 14.26 -2.10 4.45
N GLN A 366 13.45 -1.79 3.44
CA GLN A 366 13.40 -0.45 2.85
C GLN A 366 13.01 0.61 3.87
N ALA A 367 11.99 0.36 4.70
CA ALA A 367 11.59 1.29 5.74
C ALA A 367 12.65 1.46 6.82
N LEU A 368 13.20 0.38 7.37
CA LEU A 368 14.24 0.40 8.40
C LEU A 368 15.46 1.22 7.94
N ALA A 369 15.95 0.97 6.73
CA ALA A 369 17.11 1.69 6.20
C ALA A 369 16.78 3.13 5.81
N ARG A 370 15.80 3.34 4.92
CA ARG A 370 15.55 4.65 4.30
C ARG A 370 14.73 5.60 5.17
N THR A 371 13.81 5.08 5.98
CA THR A 371 12.92 5.90 6.83
C THR A 371 13.47 6.09 8.24
N TYR A 372 14.09 5.05 8.80
CA TYR A 372 14.55 5.04 10.20
C TYR A 372 16.07 5.07 10.35
N GLY A 373 16.84 5.01 9.25
CA GLY A 373 18.29 5.17 9.27
C GLY A 373 19.04 3.99 9.86
N PHE A 374 18.46 2.78 9.87
CA PHE A 374 19.18 1.58 10.28
C PHE A 374 20.19 1.19 9.20
N GLU A 375 21.36 0.73 9.63
CA GLU A 375 22.48 0.34 8.76
C GLU A 375 22.91 -1.10 9.05
N GLY A 376 23.85 -1.63 8.26
CA GLY A 376 24.47 -2.94 8.50
C GLY A 376 23.80 -4.14 7.83
N PHE A 377 22.80 -3.92 6.96
CA PHE A 377 22.14 -4.96 6.18
C PHE A 377 21.83 -4.47 4.76
N GLU A 378 21.68 -5.40 3.82
CA GLU A 378 21.25 -5.09 2.47
C GLU A 378 19.73 -4.95 2.42
N PHE A 379 19.26 -3.87 1.81
CA PHE A 379 17.83 -3.60 1.64
C PHE A 379 17.45 -3.38 0.18
N GLU A 380 18.41 -3.02 -0.68
CA GLU A 380 18.21 -2.85 -2.12
C GLU A 380 18.63 -4.08 -2.90
N SER A 381 17.75 -4.53 -3.79
CA SER A 381 18.06 -5.57 -4.76
C SER A 381 19.07 -5.08 -5.80
N PRO A 382 19.95 -5.96 -6.34
CA PRO A 382 20.88 -5.56 -7.38
C PRO A 382 20.17 -5.01 -8.61
N LYS A 383 20.70 -3.92 -9.15
CA LYS A 383 20.15 -3.24 -10.34
C LYS A 383 21.13 -3.36 -11.49
N TYR A 384 20.63 -3.68 -12.68
CA TYR A 384 21.45 -3.62 -13.89
C TYR A 384 22.09 -2.23 -14.01
N LYS A 385 23.42 -2.21 -14.18
CA LYS A 385 24.21 -0.98 -14.33
C LYS A 385 24.66 -0.78 -15.77
N SER A 386 25.36 -1.76 -16.32
CA SER A 386 25.98 -1.67 -17.64
C SER A 386 26.22 -3.05 -18.23
N MET A 387 26.36 -3.07 -19.56
CA MET A 387 26.89 -4.20 -20.32
C MET A 387 28.15 -3.76 -21.07
N GLU A 388 29.16 -4.61 -21.08
CA GLU A 388 30.39 -4.41 -21.84
C GLU A 388 30.61 -5.61 -22.75
N ILE A 389 30.78 -5.36 -24.05
CA ILE A 389 31.00 -6.41 -25.05
C ILE A 389 32.49 -6.48 -25.35
N LYS A 390 33.05 -7.69 -25.27
CA LYS A 390 34.41 -8.00 -25.70
C LYS A 390 34.39 -9.27 -26.54
N ASP A 391 34.69 -9.13 -27.82
CA ASP A 391 34.58 -10.20 -28.81
C ASP A 391 33.15 -10.79 -28.82
N ASN A 392 32.99 -12.07 -28.47
CA ASN A 392 31.70 -12.76 -28.37
C ASN A 392 31.18 -12.89 -26.91
N SER A 393 31.82 -12.21 -25.97
CA SER A 393 31.47 -12.25 -24.54
C SER A 393 30.87 -10.93 -24.08
N VAL A 394 29.85 -10.99 -23.22
CA VAL A 394 29.23 -9.81 -22.61
C VAL A 394 29.42 -9.85 -21.10
N THR A 395 29.94 -8.79 -20.50
CA THR A 395 30.00 -8.63 -19.04
C THR A 395 28.88 -7.71 -18.60
N VAL A 396 27.95 -8.22 -17.78
CA VAL A 396 26.87 -7.45 -17.18
C VAL A 396 27.24 -7.09 -15.74
N SER A 397 27.23 -5.82 -15.40
CA SER A 397 27.54 -5.32 -14.05
C SER A 397 26.29 -4.82 -13.33
N PHE A 398 26.33 -4.87 -12.00
CA PHE A 398 25.23 -4.46 -11.14
C PHE A 398 25.63 -3.34 -10.16
N ASP A 399 24.68 -2.46 -9.87
CA ASP A 399 24.70 -1.57 -8.70
C ASP A 399 24.03 -2.27 -7.50
N ASP A 400 24.13 -1.66 -6.31
CA ASP A 400 23.54 -2.17 -5.05
C ASP A 400 24.06 -3.55 -4.62
N VAL A 401 25.33 -3.83 -4.92
CA VAL A 401 26.03 -5.09 -4.65
C VAL A 401 27.32 -4.84 -3.87
N ALA A 402 27.21 -4.15 -2.73
CA ALA A 402 28.36 -3.80 -1.90
C ALA A 402 29.22 -5.04 -1.58
N ASN A 403 28.56 -6.13 -1.18
CA ASN A 403 29.17 -7.42 -0.84
C ASN A 403 29.23 -8.41 -2.03
N GLY A 404 28.84 -7.98 -3.23
CA GLY A 404 28.79 -8.83 -4.42
C GLY A 404 27.44 -9.52 -4.63
N ILE A 405 27.44 -10.39 -5.65
CA ILE A 405 26.32 -11.22 -6.06
C ILE A 405 26.68 -12.70 -5.88
N THR A 406 25.66 -13.51 -5.67
CA THR A 406 25.77 -14.96 -5.51
C THR A 406 24.62 -15.66 -6.21
N SER A 407 24.87 -16.89 -6.62
CA SER A 407 23.84 -17.84 -7.07
C SER A 407 23.67 -19.03 -6.11
N TYR A 408 24.28 -18.94 -4.92
CA TYR A 408 24.37 -20.05 -3.97
C TYR A 408 24.93 -21.33 -4.63
N ASP A 409 26.00 -21.15 -5.42
CA ASP A 409 26.68 -22.20 -6.19
C ASP A 409 25.79 -22.92 -7.22
N LYS A 410 24.65 -22.33 -7.59
CA LYS A 410 23.80 -22.82 -8.67
C LYS A 410 24.19 -22.21 -10.02
N GLU A 411 23.85 -22.92 -11.08
CA GLU A 411 23.85 -22.36 -12.44
C GLU A 411 22.84 -21.20 -12.54
N VAL A 412 23.28 -20.07 -13.09
CA VAL A 412 22.39 -18.92 -13.31
C VAL A 412 21.78 -19.04 -14.69
N LEU A 413 20.48 -19.32 -14.73
CA LEU A 413 19.69 -19.44 -15.95
C LEU A 413 18.96 -18.13 -16.28
N GLY A 414 18.38 -18.06 -17.48
CA GLY A 414 17.47 -17.00 -17.89
C GLY A 414 18.14 -15.73 -18.44
N PHE A 415 19.45 -15.74 -18.62
CA PHE A 415 20.14 -14.78 -19.50
C PHE A 415 19.99 -15.20 -20.96
N GLU A 416 19.66 -14.25 -21.82
CA GLU A 416 19.57 -14.41 -23.27
C GLU A 416 20.38 -13.30 -23.96
N LEU A 417 21.10 -13.65 -25.02
CA LEU A 417 21.83 -12.73 -25.89
C LEU A 417 21.16 -12.66 -27.25
N ALA A 418 21.14 -11.49 -27.86
CA ALA A 418 20.76 -11.32 -29.26
C ALA A 418 21.86 -10.62 -30.06
N GLY A 419 21.99 -10.99 -31.34
CA GLY A 419 22.81 -10.27 -32.31
C GLY A 419 22.00 -9.20 -33.06
N GLU A 420 22.56 -8.68 -34.14
CA GLU A 420 21.88 -7.69 -35.01
C GLU A 420 20.58 -8.24 -35.64
N ASP A 421 20.41 -9.56 -35.71
CA ASP A 421 19.20 -10.24 -36.16
C ASP A 421 18.02 -10.12 -35.18
N LYS A 422 18.27 -9.61 -33.96
CA LYS A 422 17.30 -9.42 -32.87
C LYS A 422 16.68 -10.71 -32.34
N ILE A 423 17.29 -11.86 -32.62
CA ILE A 423 16.82 -13.15 -32.10
C ILE A 423 17.56 -13.48 -30.81
N PHE A 424 16.81 -13.68 -29.73
CA PHE A 424 17.37 -14.01 -28.42
C PHE A 424 17.65 -15.51 -28.29
N TYR A 425 18.89 -15.84 -27.89
CA TYR A 425 19.34 -17.20 -27.61
C TYR A 425 19.84 -17.31 -26.17
N PRO A 426 19.67 -18.47 -25.49
CA PRO A 426 20.21 -18.67 -24.15
C PRO A 426 21.72 -18.42 -24.06
N ALA A 427 22.14 -17.85 -22.94
CA ALA A 427 23.54 -17.57 -22.64
C ALA A 427 24.06 -18.50 -21.53
N LYS A 428 25.31 -18.96 -21.69
CA LYS A 428 26.10 -19.55 -20.60
C LYS A 428 26.55 -18.42 -19.68
N THR A 429 26.56 -18.68 -18.37
CA THR A 429 26.83 -17.64 -17.36
C THR A 429 28.03 -18.01 -16.49
N VAL A 430 28.84 -17.00 -16.15
CA VAL A 430 29.89 -17.11 -15.14
C VAL A 430 29.77 -15.93 -14.19
N VAL A 431 29.40 -16.20 -12.94
CA VAL A 431 29.29 -15.17 -11.90
C VAL A 431 30.68 -14.75 -11.42
N ARG A 432 30.91 -13.43 -11.35
CA ARG A 432 32.20 -12.81 -11.02
C ARG A 432 32.02 -11.65 -10.04
N ARG A 433 32.04 -11.91 -8.74
CA ARG A 433 31.95 -10.91 -7.65
C ARG A 433 30.77 -9.94 -7.77
N LYS A 434 30.78 -8.97 -8.69
CA LYS A 434 29.75 -7.94 -8.93
C LYS A 434 29.20 -7.94 -10.37
N SER A 435 29.64 -8.89 -11.20
CA SER A 435 29.22 -9.00 -12.60
C SER A 435 28.95 -10.44 -13.00
N VAL A 436 28.28 -10.61 -14.15
CA VAL A 436 28.07 -11.90 -14.79
C VAL A 436 28.63 -11.82 -16.20
N VAL A 437 29.47 -12.78 -16.56
CA VAL A 437 30.00 -12.94 -17.92
C VAL A 437 29.10 -13.90 -18.68
N LEU A 438 28.69 -13.49 -19.87
CA LEU A 438 27.73 -14.17 -20.74
C LEU A 438 28.39 -14.53 -22.06
N THR A 439 28.15 -15.75 -22.53
CA THR A 439 28.53 -16.20 -23.87
C THR A 439 27.42 -17.04 -24.50
N SER A 440 27.36 -17.08 -25.82
CA SER A 440 26.43 -17.98 -26.54
C SER A 440 27.08 -18.50 -27.81
N ASP A 441 27.02 -19.81 -28.03
CA ASP A 441 27.57 -20.44 -29.24
C ASP A 441 26.80 -20.01 -30.52
N LYS A 442 25.59 -19.45 -30.34
CA LYS A 442 24.72 -18.96 -31.43
C LYS A 442 24.85 -17.46 -31.70
N VAL A 443 25.50 -16.69 -30.82
CA VAL A 443 25.59 -15.23 -30.93
C VAL A 443 27.05 -14.82 -30.92
N THR A 444 27.64 -14.66 -32.10
CA THR A 444 29.06 -14.29 -32.26
C THR A 444 29.32 -12.79 -32.11
N LYS A 445 28.30 -11.94 -32.32
CA LYS A 445 28.34 -10.48 -32.18
C LYS A 445 27.14 -10.01 -31.36
N PRO A 446 27.19 -10.09 -30.02
CA PRO A 446 26.06 -9.71 -29.18
C PRO A 446 25.83 -8.20 -29.21
N VAL A 447 24.56 -7.78 -29.25
CA VAL A 447 24.14 -6.36 -29.20
C VAL A 447 23.09 -6.08 -28.11
N ALA A 448 22.46 -7.13 -27.56
CA ALA A 448 21.48 -6.99 -26.49
C ALA A 448 21.50 -8.17 -25.52
N VAL A 449 21.10 -7.89 -24.27
CA VAL A 449 20.93 -8.86 -23.18
C VAL A 449 19.51 -8.75 -22.62
N ARG A 450 18.91 -9.90 -22.33
CA ARG A 450 17.71 -10.01 -21.48
C ARG A 450 18.00 -10.92 -20.30
N TYR A 451 17.46 -10.61 -19.14
CA TYR A 451 17.49 -11.46 -17.95
C TYR A 451 16.08 -11.63 -17.40
N LEU A 452 15.62 -12.89 -17.34
CA LEU A 452 14.30 -13.28 -16.82
C LEU A 452 13.12 -12.46 -17.41
N PHE A 453 13.21 -12.14 -18.70
CA PHE A 453 12.25 -11.27 -19.39
C PHE A 453 11.07 -12.06 -19.97
N LYS A 454 10.45 -12.92 -19.16
CA LYS A 454 9.29 -13.78 -19.50
C LYS A 454 8.27 -13.80 -18.37
N ASP A 455 7.05 -14.27 -18.64
CA ASP A 455 5.96 -14.29 -17.66
C ASP A 455 6.31 -14.96 -16.34
N PHE A 456 6.61 -16.26 -16.43
CA PHE A 456 7.04 -17.06 -15.31
C PHE A 456 8.51 -17.46 -15.45
N VAL A 457 9.26 -17.16 -14.40
CA VAL A 457 10.72 -17.28 -14.27
C VAL A 457 11.04 -17.27 -12.79
N LYS A 458 12.19 -17.83 -12.39
CA LYS A 458 12.68 -17.73 -11.01
C LYS A 458 14.10 -17.18 -11.00
N ALA A 459 14.33 -16.19 -10.14
CA ALA A 459 15.66 -15.64 -9.94
C ALA A 459 16.56 -16.65 -9.21
N GLU A 460 17.73 -16.88 -9.80
CA GLU A 460 18.84 -17.64 -9.20
C GLU A 460 20.09 -16.75 -8.99
N LEU A 461 19.95 -15.43 -9.19
CA LEU A 461 20.98 -14.44 -8.94
C LEU A 461 20.51 -13.48 -7.85
N PHE A 462 21.33 -13.29 -6.83
CA PHE A 462 21.02 -12.53 -5.63
C PHE A 462 22.19 -11.64 -5.26
N SER A 463 21.92 -10.60 -4.48
CA SER A 463 22.96 -9.97 -3.65
C SER A 463 23.44 -10.94 -2.58
N ALA A 464 24.60 -10.67 -1.95
CA ALA A 464 25.08 -11.51 -0.86
C ALA A 464 24.11 -11.56 0.35
N GLY A 465 23.35 -10.49 0.58
CA GLY A 465 22.26 -10.42 1.57
C GLY A 465 20.96 -11.12 1.16
N GLY A 466 20.93 -11.81 0.02
CA GLY A 466 19.81 -12.65 -0.41
C GLY A 466 18.66 -11.91 -1.09
N LEU A 467 18.91 -10.72 -1.63
CA LEU A 467 17.92 -9.98 -2.40
C LEU A 467 18.04 -10.32 -3.90
N PRO A 468 16.95 -10.77 -4.56
CA PRO A 468 17.01 -11.23 -5.95
C PRO A 468 17.20 -10.08 -6.92
N VAL A 469 17.86 -10.35 -8.06
CA VAL A 469 17.93 -9.39 -9.18
C VAL A 469 16.58 -9.32 -9.90
N SER A 470 16.12 -8.11 -10.22
CA SER A 470 14.92 -7.88 -11.05
C SER A 470 15.13 -8.39 -12.49
N SER A 471 14.06 -8.74 -13.19
CA SER A 471 14.13 -8.86 -14.66
C SER A 471 14.53 -7.53 -15.29
N PHE A 472 15.31 -7.58 -16.37
CA PHE A 472 15.71 -6.41 -17.16
C PHE A 472 16.02 -6.79 -18.61
N ARG A 473 16.10 -5.77 -19.47
CA ARG A 473 16.60 -5.86 -20.84
C ARG A 473 17.49 -4.68 -21.16
N THR A 474 18.31 -4.80 -22.20
CA THR A 474 19.15 -3.70 -22.71
C THR A 474 18.72 -3.21 -24.09
N ASP A 475 17.76 -3.90 -24.73
CA ASP A 475 17.14 -3.47 -25.98
C ASP A 475 15.93 -2.56 -25.74
N GLU A 476 15.60 -1.75 -26.75
CA GLU A 476 14.39 -0.93 -26.83
C GLU A 476 13.49 -1.38 -27.99
N TRP A 477 13.58 -2.66 -28.38
CA TRP A 477 12.85 -3.22 -29.51
C TRP A 477 11.38 -3.49 -29.20
#